data_AF-A0A0F9LS34-F1
#
_entry.id   AF-A0A0F9LS34-F1
#
_cell.length_a   1.000
_cell.length_b   1.000
_cell.length_c   1.000
_cell.angle_alpha   90.00
_cell.angle_beta   90.00
_cell.angle_gamma   90.00
#
_symmetry.space_group_name_H-M   'P 1'
#
loop_
_entity.id
_entity.type
_entity.pdbx_description
1 polymer ?
#
loop_
_entity_poly.entity_id
_entity_poly.type
_entity_poly.pdbx_seq_one_letter_code
_entity_poly.pdbx_strand_id
1 'polypeptide(L)'
;MLLLASMENQKRDYKWWILGSIGCLSIACFAIFTVAGLTYFYVKNNPVTTAKNSINKADPKIQKAIRTAVMISTASEDFNKEPSDKELRYLTSKTKKASEAAIKDLNDAQKMLEKVEDLDISSEIKQKASLNSEATDSLERGFSQYIDWLASAKKGYRFIDKIKEGYEKNESAMRVMFSAVKLANKVKDKDDNATEFKRVDKAIRKAMKMFSQAKNIALDAKSITGSDDAKTLVDSINLGTKAAQQVKKLASGDYKDTNKYNKIAAQYNVLRKRSLALHNNILAVNNPTKWVSRNILTKTDALHKSFIEASKARKQASAISID
;
A
#
# COMPACT_ATOMS: atom_id res chain seq x y z
N MET A 1 60.06 60.30 -59.17
CA MET A 1 59.64 60.61 -57.78
C MET A 1 58.13 60.76 -57.59
N LEU A 2 57.37 61.31 -58.56
CA LEU A 2 55.90 61.49 -58.43
C LEU A 2 55.07 60.19 -58.36
N LEU A 3 55.55 59.08 -58.94
CA LEU A 3 54.83 57.79 -58.90
C LEU A 3 54.91 57.07 -57.53
N LEU A 4 55.98 57.28 -56.75
CA LEU A 4 56.16 56.64 -55.44
C LEU A 4 55.28 57.30 -54.36
N ALA A 5 55.12 58.62 -54.40
CA ALA A 5 54.25 59.35 -53.46
C ALA A 5 52.75 59.04 -53.67
N SER A 6 52.34 58.77 -54.91
CA SER A 6 50.96 58.37 -55.24
C SER A 6 50.59 56.99 -54.69
N MET A 7 51.51 56.01 -54.82
CA MET A 7 51.30 54.65 -54.30
C MET A 7 51.32 54.57 -52.77
N GLU A 8 52.06 55.47 -52.11
CA GLU A 8 52.16 55.52 -50.65
C GLU A 8 50.89 56.10 -50.00
N ASN A 9 50.25 57.10 -50.65
CA ASN A 9 48.95 57.61 -50.23
C ASN A 9 47.81 56.60 -50.43
N GLN A 10 47.78 55.86 -51.54
CA GLN A 10 46.78 54.81 -51.77
C GLN A 10 46.86 53.68 -50.72
N LYS A 11 48.07 53.27 -50.30
CA LYS A 11 48.24 52.27 -49.23
C LYS A 11 47.76 52.75 -47.87
N ARG A 12 47.86 54.06 -47.60
CA ARG A 12 47.43 54.67 -46.33
C ARG A 12 45.91 54.72 -46.25
N ASP A 13 45.24 55.14 -47.31
CA ASP A 13 43.77 55.18 -47.37
C ASP A 13 43.15 53.79 -47.30
N TYR A 14 43.76 52.79 -47.95
CA TYR A 14 43.28 51.42 -47.88
C TYR A 14 43.39 50.81 -46.48
N LYS A 15 44.45 51.17 -45.72
CA LYS A 15 44.59 50.77 -44.31
C LYS A 15 43.49 51.37 -43.43
N TRP A 16 43.13 52.64 -43.63
CA TRP A 16 42.06 53.30 -42.88
C TRP A 16 40.68 52.72 -43.21
N TRP A 17 40.44 52.36 -44.48
CA TRP A 17 39.22 51.66 -44.88
C TRP A 17 39.10 50.26 -44.29
N ILE A 18 40.19 49.48 -44.27
CA ILE A 18 40.20 48.14 -43.65
C ILE A 18 39.99 48.25 -42.13
N LEU A 19 40.69 49.17 -41.45
CA LEU A 19 40.52 49.40 -40.01
C LEU A 19 39.11 49.88 -39.66
N GLY A 20 38.54 50.78 -40.46
CA GLY A 20 37.15 51.23 -40.32
C GLY A 20 36.15 50.09 -40.51
N SER A 21 36.37 49.23 -41.51
CA SER A 21 35.49 48.09 -41.81
C SER A 21 35.53 47.03 -40.70
N ILE A 22 36.72 46.72 -40.17
CA ILE A 22 36.89 45.80 -39.03
C ILE A 22 36.26 46.40 -37.76
N GLY A 23 36.41 47.71 -37.54
CA GLY A 23 35.75 48.42 -36.44
C GLY A 23 34.23 48.33 -36.52
N CYS A 24 33.64 48.60 -37.68
CA CYS A 24 32.19 48.50 -37.90
C CYS A 24 31.66 47.07 -37.72
N LEU A 25 32.39 46.06 -38.22
CA LEU A 25 32.01 44.66 -38.04
C LEU A 25 32.06 44.24 -36.57
N SER A 26 33.07 44.69 -35.84
CA SER A 26 33.24 44.41 -34.40
C SER A 26 32.13 45.05 -33.57
N ILE A 27 31.75 46.29 -33.88
CA ILE A 27 30.65 47.01 -33.23
C ILE A 27 29.30 46.32 -33.55
N ALA A 28 29.09 45.91 -34.80
CA ALA A 28 27.88 45.20 -35.20
C ALA A 28 27.76 43.84 -34.48
N CYS A 29 28.85 43.07 -34.40
CA CYS A 29 28.87 41.81 -33.66
C CYS A 29 28.61 42.04 -32.15
N PHE A 30 29.23 43.06 -31.54
CA PHE A 30 29.01 43.37 -30.13
C PHE A 30 27.58 43.84 -29.84
N ALA A 31 26.98 44.61 -30.75
CA ALA A 31 25.57 45.03 -30.65
C ALA A 31 24.61 43.83 -30.77
N ILE A 32 24.87 42.90 -31.70
CA ILE A 32 24.05 41.69 -31.84
C ILE A 32 24.20 40.80 -30.59
N PHE A 33 25.40 40.61 -30.07
CA PHE A 33 25.62 39.81 -28.85
C PHE A 33 25.00 40.45 -27.61
N THR A 34 25.06 41.77 -27.45
CA THR A 34 24.42 42.47 -26.33
C THR A 34 22.91 42.46 -26.46
N VAL A 35 22.34 42.67 -27.65
CA VAL A 35 20.89 42.59 -27.88
C VAL A 35 20.36 41.17 -27.71
N ALA A 36 21.05 40.15 -28.24
CA ALA A 36 20.68 38.75 -28.04
C ALA A 36 20.85 38.30 -26.59
N GLY A 37 21.91 38.75 -25.91
CA GLY A 37 22.15 38.47 -24.49
C GLY A 37 21.11 39.13 -23.59
N LEU A 38 20.79 40.41 -23.83
CA LEU A 38 19.77 41.16 -23.08
C LEU A 38 18.37 40.62 -23.34
N THR A 39 18.01 40.29 -24.59
CA THR A 39 16.71 39.67 -24.89
C THR A 39 16.59 38.29 -24.25
N TYR A 40 17.65 37.46 -24.28
CA TYR A 40 17.67 36.18 -23.57
C TYR A 40 17.51 36.37 -22.05
N PHE A 41 18.19 37.36 -21.46
CA PHE A 41 18.10 37.66 -20.02
C PHE A 41 16.74 38.21 -19.63
N TYR A 42 16.17 39.14 -20.40
CA TYR A 42 14.84 39.72 -20.17
C TYR A 42 13.71 38.72 -20.38
N VAL A 43 13.78 37.86 -21.41
CA VAL A 43 12.74 36.86 -21.67
C VAL A 43 12.81 35.72 -20.65
N LYS A 44 14.01 35.33 -20.21
CA LYS A 44 14.21 34.25 -19.23
C LYS A 44 13.97 34.69 -17.78
N ASN A 45 14.16 35.97 -17.46
CA ASN A 45 13.84 36.55 -16.15
C ASN A 45 12.49 37.26 -16.10
N ASN A 46 11.67 37.20 -17.16
CA ASN A 46 10.31 37.72 -17.11
C ASN A 46 9.47 36.84 -16.16
N PRO A 47 8.89 37.41 -15.08
CA PRO A 47 8.09 36.65 -14.13
C PRO A 47 6.88 35.96 -14.80
N VAL A 48 6.30 36.55 -15.84
CA VAL A 48 5.23 35.93 -16.63
C VAL A 48 5.71 34.67 -17.37
N THR A 49 6.87 34.73 -18.03
CA THR A 49 7.44 33.57 -18.75
C THR A 49 7.81 32.45 -17.78
N THR A 50 8.39 32.80 -16.62
CA THR A 50 8.71 31.84 -15.55
C THR A 50 7.45 31.19 -14.97
N ALA A 51 6.39 31.97 -14.75
CA ALA A 51 5.10 31.46 -14.29
C ALA A 51 4.48 30.49 -15.30
N LYS A 52 4.37 30.90 -16.58
CA LYS A 52 3.84 30.06 -17.68
C LYS A 52 4.62 28.75 -17.80
N ASN A 53 5.95 28.81 -17.78
CA ASN A 53 6.80 27.62 -17.83
C ASN A 53 6.60 26.67 -16.64
N SER A 54 6.40 27.22 -15.45
CA SER A 54 6.18 26.43 -14.23
C SER A 54 4.81 25.74 -14.27
N ILE A 55 3.76 26.46 -14.66
CA ILE A 55 2.40 25.90 -14.86
C ILE A 55 2.43 24.82 -15.95
N ASN A 56 3.07 25.07 -17.09
CA ASN A 56 3.15 24.12 -18.21
C ASN A 56 3.93 22.84 -17.87
N LYS A 57 4.90 22.91 -16.94
CA LYS A 57 5.62 21.73 -16.44
C LYS A 57 4.83 20.97 -15.37
N ALA A 58 4.05 21.67 -14.55
CA ALA A 58 3.18 21.06 -13.55
C ALA A 58 2.01 20.30 -14.19
N ASP A 59 1.41 20.84 -15.25
CA ASP A 59 0.20 20.31 -15.86
C ASP A 59 0.26 18.82 -16.29
N PRO A 60 1.28 18.35 -17.05
CA PRO A 60 1.34 16.95 -17.45
C PRO A 60 1.47 15.99 -16.26
N LYS A 61 2.04 16.44 -15.13
CA LYS A 61 2.13 15.66 -13.89
C LYS A 61 0.76 15.51 -13.23
N ILE A 62 0.01 16.61 -13.11
CA ILE A 62 -1.37 16.60 -12.60
C ILE A 62 -2.25 15.70 -13.47
N GLN A 63 -2.17 15.82 -14.80
CA GLN A 63 -2.92 14.98 -15.74
C GLN A 63 -2.58 13.49 -15.64
N LYS A 64 -1.33 13.15 -15.39
CA LYS A 64 -0.90 11.77 -15.16
C LYS A 64 -1.46 11.22 -13.84
N ALA A 65 -1.48 12.05 -12.79
CA ALA A 65 -2.08 11.69 -11.51
C ALA A 65 -3.60 11.47 -11.65
N ILE A 66 -4.33 12.33 -12.37
CA ILE A 66 -5.77 12.14 -12.67
C ILE A 66 -6.02 10.84 -13.44
N ARG A 67 -5.18 10.50 -14.42
CA ARG A 67 -5.32 9.21 -15.14
C ARG A 67 -5.10 8.00 -14.23
N THR A 68 -4.13 8.09 -13.33
CA THR A 68 -3.85 7.05 -12.34
C THR A 68 -5.03 6.88 -11.39
N ALA A 69 -5.59 7.99 -10.95
CA ALA A 69 -6.78 8.09 -10.13
C ALA A 69 -7.98 7.36 -10.76
N VAL A 70 -8.30 7.67 -12.03
CA VAL A 70 -9.37 6.99 -12.78
C VAL A 70 -9.12 5.48 -12.88
N MET A 71 -7.89 5.06 -13.22
CA MET A 71 -7.54 3.65 -13.29
C MET A 71 -7.80 2.93 -11.95
N ILE A 72 -7.47 3.55 -10.81
CA ILE A 72 -7.73 2.97 -9.49
C ILE A 72 -9.24 2.90 -9.19
N SER A 73 -10.01 3.93 -9.57
CA SER A 73 -11.46 3.94 -9.41
C SER A 73 -12.13 2.83 -10.22
N THR A 74 -11.77 2.66 -11.49
CA THR A 74 -12.30 1.58 -12.35
C THR A 74 -11.89 0.21 -11.83
N ALA A 75 -10.62 0.04 -11.44
CA ALA A 75 -10.17 -1.20 -10.83
C ALA A 75 -10.96 -1.52 -9.56
N SER A 76 -11.38 -0.49 -8.80
CA SER A 76 -12.16 -0.62 -7.57
C SER A 76 -13.61 -1.09 -7.82
N GLU A 77 -14.23 -0.69 -8.92
CA GLU A 77 -15.56 -1.16 -9.31
C GLU A 77 -15.59 -2.66 -9.60
N ASP A 78 -14.50 -3.21 -10.14
CA ASP A 78 -14.35 -4.67 -10.33
C ASP A 78 -14.29 -5.45 -9.01
N PHE A 79 -13.99 -4.81 -7.88
CA PHE A 79 -14.04 -5.47 -6.56
C PHE A 79 -15.46 -5.76 -6.06
N ASN A 80 -16.50 -5.17 -6.69
CA ASN A 80 -17.89 -5.52 -6.39
C ASN A 80 -18.29 -6.92 -6.88
N LYS A 81 -17.43 -7.59 -7.66
CA LYS A 81 -17.67 -8.93 -8.22
C LYS A 81 -17.10 -10.07 -7.36
N GLU A 82 -16.90 -9.86 -6.07
CA GLU A 82 -16.26 -10.84 -5.14
C GLU A 82 -14.90 -11.38 -5.65
N PRO A 83 -13.89 -10.51 -5.81
CA PRO A 83 -12.57 -10.93 -6.29
C PRO A 83 -11.92 -11.97 -5.38
N SER A 84 -11.14 -12.88 -5.98
CA SER A 84 -10.34 -13.85 -5.25
C SER A 84 -9.24 -13.17 -4.41
N ASP A 85 -8.77 -13.84 -3.34
CA ASP A 85 -7.66 -13.34 -2.50
C ASP A 85 -6.40 -13.02 -3.32
N LYS A 86 -6.14 -13.78 -4.38
CA LYS A 86 -4.99 -13.55 -5.28
C LYS A 86 -5.14 -12.27 -6.08
N GLU A 87 -6.32 -12.02 -6.64
CA GLU A 87 -6.63 -10.81 -7.40
C GLU A 87 -6.58 -9.57 -6.51
N LEU A 88 -7.19 -9.68 -5.33
CA LEU A 88 -7.15 -8.67 -4.27
C LEU A 88 -5.72 -8.23 -3.91
N ARG A 89 -4.82 -9.18 -3.65
CA ARG A 89 -3.41 -8.91 -3.32
C ARG A 89 -2.64 -8.32 -4.50
N TYR A 90 -2.87 -8.83 -5.70
CA TYR A 90 -2.24 -8.32 -6.91
C TYR A 90 -2.65 -6.87 -7.18
N LEU A 91 -3.94 -6.57 -7.13
CA LEU A 91 -4.49 -5.22 -7.30
C LEU A 91 -3.93 -4.28 -6.23
N THR A 92 -3.95 -4.69 -4.95
CA THR A 92 -3.36 -3.91 -3.83
C THR A 92 -1.91 -3.52 -4.11
N SER A 93 -1.09 -4.46 -4.60
CA SER A 93 0.33 -4.21 -4.92
C SER A 93 0.50 -3.27 -6.11
N LYS A 94 -0.27 -3.49 -7.18
CA LYS A 94 -0.23 -2.69 -8.41
C LYS A 94 -0.67 -1.25 -8.16
N THR A 95 -1.80 -1.05 -7.50
CA THR A 95 -2.36 0.28 -7.25
C THR A 95 -1.55 1.05 -6.21
N LYS A 96 -0.89 0.37 -5.26
CA LYS A 96 0.05 1.01 -4.33
C LYS A 96 1.18 1.73 -5.06
N LYS A 97 1.91 1.01 -5.92
CA LYS A 97 3.05 1.59 -6.67
C LYS A 97 2.61 2.76 -7.56
N ALA A 98 1.45 2.62 -8.19
CA ALA A 98 0.90 3.68 -9.02
C ALA A 98 0.55 4.93 -8.19
N SER A 99 -0.02 4.75 -7.00
CA SER A 99 -0.35 5.83 -6.06
C SER A 99 0.90 6.54 -5.54
N GLU A 100 1.93 5.79 -5.15
CA GLU A 100 3.21 6.35 -4.70
C GLU A 100 3.90 7.17 -5.80
N ALA A 101 3.87 6.67 -7.04
CA ALA A 101 4.39 7.41 -8.20
C ALA A 101 3.58 8.68 -8.48
N ALA A 102 2.25 8.62 -8.34
CA ALA A 102 1.38 9.78 -8.51
C ALA A 102 1.65 10.86 -7.44
N ILE A 103 1.80 10.49 -6.17
CA ILE A 103 2.19 11.43 -5.09
C ILE A 103 3.51 12.11 -5.42
N LYS A 104 4.51 11.36 -5.89
CA LYS A 104 5.79 11.97 -6.29
C LYS A 104 5.62 13.00 -7.42
N ASP A 105 4.82 12.66 -8.43
CA ASP A 105 4.53 13.58 -9.53
C ASP A 105 3.76 14.82 -9.06
N LEU A 106 2.84 14.67 -8.10
CA LEU A 106 2.08 15.76 -7.49
C LEU A 106 2.99 16.67 -6.64
N ASN A 107 3.87 16.11 -5.81
CA ASN A 107 4.82 16.91 -5.02
C ASN A 107 5.80 17.70 -5.90
N ASP A 108 6.21 17.12 -7.04
CA ASP A 108 7.00 17.85 -8.02
C ASP A 108 6.19 18.97 -8.69
N ALA A 109 4.91 18.75 -8.98
CA ALA A 109 4.01 19.76 -9.55
C ALA A 109 3.77 20.90 -8.55
N GLN A 110 3.55 20.57 -7.27
CA GLN A 110 3.35 21.54 -6.20
C GLN A 110 4.53 22.50 -6.07
N LYS A 111 5.76 21.97 -6.03
CA LYS A 111 6.99 22.77 -6.03
C LYS A 111 7.17 23.66 -7.26
N MET A 112 6.55 23.33 -8.39
CA MET A 112 6.55 24.19 -9.57
C MET A 112 5.53 25.32 -9.43
N LEU A 113 4.36 25.03 -8.87
CA LEU A 113 3.27 26.00 -8.67
C LEU A 113 3.58 27.01 -7.56
N GLU A 114 4.23 26.59 -6.47
CA GLU A 114 4.69 27.48 -5.39
C GLU A 114 5.58 28.61 -5.90
N LYS A 115 6.40 28.34 -6.94
CA LYS A 115 7.25 29.37 -7.56
C LYS A 115 6.47 30.49 -8.25
N VAL A 116 5.16 30.31 -8.46
CA VAL A 116 4.30 31.28 -9.14
C VAL A 116 3.70 32.29 -8.14
N GLU A 117 3.56 31.91 -6.87
CA GLU A 117 2.82 32.67 -5.85
C GLU A 117 3.51 34.02 -5.53
N ASP A 118 4.83 33.98 -5.41
CA ASP A 118 5.68 35.12 -5.08
C ASP A 118 6.01 36.03 -6.28
N LEU A 119 5.57 35.67 -7.49
CA LEU A 119 5.87 36.47 -8.68
C LEU A 119 4.92 37.67 -8.82
N ASP A 120 5.45 38.79 -9.29
CA ASP A 120 4.66 39.97 -9.66
C ASP A 120 4.06 39.76 -11.07
N ILE A 121 2.88 39.14 -11.12
CA ILE A 121 2.16 38.74 -12.34
C ILE A 121 0.66 38.95 -12.16
N SER A 122 -0.09 38.85 -13.26
CA SER A 122 -1.55 39.06 -13.26
C SER A 122 -2.28 38.11 -12.30
N SER A 123 -3.40 38.59 -11.77
CA SER A 123 -4.29 37.82 -10.90
C SER A 123 -4.80 36.55 -11.58
N GLU A 124 -4.95 36.54 -12.90
CA GLU A 124 -5.40 35.38 -13.68
C GLU A 124 -4.37 34.25 -13.69
N ILE A 125 -3.08 34.56 -13.89
CA ILE A 125 -2.02 33.56 -13.83
C ILE A 125 -1.90 33.00 -12.41
N LYS A 126 -1.99 33.86 -11.39
CA LYS A 126 -2.01 33.43 -9.98
C LYS A 126 -3.21 32.54 -9.69
N GLN A 127 -4.40 32.90 -10.17
CA GLN A 127 -5.61 32.11 -10.01
C GLN A 127 -5.48 30.73 -10.67
N LYS A 128 -4.93 30.66 -11.89
CA LYS A 128 -4.68 29.38 -12.58
C LYS A 128 -3.70 28.50 -11.82
N ALA A 129 -2.61 29.07 -11.30
CA ALA A 129 -1.65 28.34 -10.47
C ALA A 129 -2.28 27.85 -9.16
N SER A 130 -3.06 28.69 -8.49
CA SER A 130 -3.78 28.36 -7.27
C SER A 130 -4.78 27.22 -7.47
N LEU A 131 -5.58 27.24 -8.54
CA LEU A 131 -6.51 26.15 -8.86
C LEU A 131 -5.79 24.83 -9.19
N ASN A 132 -4.63 24.90 -9.85
CA ASN A 132 -3.79 23.72 -10.06
C ASN A 132 -3.15 23.22 -8.76
N SER A 133 -2.83 24.10 -7.82
CA SER A 133 -2.34 23.74 -6.48
C SER A 133 -3.44 23.02 -5.71
N GLU A 134 -4.66 23.56 -5.69
CA GLU A 134 -5.82 22.94 -5.05
C GLU A 134 -6.12 21.54 -5.62
N ALA A 135 -6.00 21.38 -6.94
CA ALA A 135 -6.12 20.08 -7.59
C ALA A 135 -5.01 19.11 -7.15
N THR A 136 -3.78 19.62 -6.99
CA THR A 136 -2.62 18.83 -6.57
C THR A 136 -2.80 18.34 -5.13
N ASP A 137 -3.15 19.23 -4.20
CA ASP A 137 -3.39 18.93 -2.79
C ASP A 137 -4.54 17.93 -2.61
N SER A 138 -5.61 18.09 -3.39
CA SER A 138 -6.76 17.18 -3.34
C SER A 138 -6.38 15.78 -3.83
N LEU A 139 -5.65 15.66 -4.93
CA LEU A 139 -5.16 14.36 -5.41
C LEU A 139 -4.18 13.72 -4.42
N GLU A 140 -3.25 14.49 -3.85
CA GLU A 140 -2.27 13.98 -2.90
C GLU A 140 -2.95 13.41 -1.65
N ARG A 141 -3.90 14.16 -1.08
CA ARG A 141 -4.71 13.70 0.06
C ARG A 141 -5.44 12.40 -0.28
N GLY A 142 -6.07 12.33 -1.46
CA GLY A 142 -6.76 11.13 -1.93
C GLY A 142 -5.82 9.92 -2.01
N PHE A 143 -4.70 10.04 -2.72
CA PHE A 143 -3.73 8.95 -2.85
C PHE A 143 -3.13 8.52 -1.51
N SER A 144 -2.83 9.46 -0.62
CA SER A 144 -2.28 9.16 0.71
C SER A 144 -3.27 8.35 1.54
N GLN A 145 -4.54 8.76 1.58
CA GLN A 145 -5.59 8.00 2.26
C GLN A 145 -5.77 6.60 1.67
N TYR A 146 -5.65 6.47 0.34
CA TYR A 146 -5.71 5.18 -0.33
C TYR A 146 -4.52 4.28 0.01
N ILE A 147 -3.29 4.82 0.11
CA ILE A 147 -2.10 4.07 0.53
C ILE A 147 -2.22 3.57 1.98
N ASP A 148 -2.70 4.41 2.90
CA ASP A 148 -2.94 4.02 4.29
C ASP A 148 -3.98 2.89 4.39
N TRP A 149 -5.02 2.98 3.55
CA TRP A 149 -5.99 1.92 3.41
C TRP A 149 -5.35 0.62 2.87
N LEU A 150 -4.54 0.68 1.81
CA LEU A 150 -3.83 -0.48 1.27
C LEU A 150 -2.94 -1.16 2.32
N ALA A 151 -2.29 -0.37 3.18
CA ALA A 151 -1.50 -0.89 4.30
C ALA A 151 -2.38 -1.62 5.33
N SER A 152 -3.56 -1.08 5.61
CA SER A 152 -4.57 -1.70 6.48
C SER A 152 -5.13 -2.99 5.88
N ALA A 153 -5.42 -3.01 4.58
CA ALA A 153 -5.83 -4.21 3.84
C ALA A 153 -4.76 -5.31 3.92
N LYS A 154 -3.49 -4.95 3.74
CA LYS A 154 -2.36 -5.88 3.90
C LYS A 154 -2.29 -6.49 5.30
N LYS A 155 -2.56 -5.71 6.35
CA LYS A 155 -2.67 -6.24 7.72
C LYS A 155 -3.85 -7.21 7.85
N GLY A 156 -5.01 -6.86 7.28
CA GLY A 156 -6.18 -7.75 7.20
C GLY A 156 -5.86 -9.11 6.57
N TYR A 157 -5.23 -9.13 5.39
CA TYR A 157 -4.82 -10.38 4.74
C TYR A 157 -3.91 -11.25 5.61
N ARG A 158 -2.89 -10.63 6.24
CA ARG A 158 -1.99 -11.36 7.15
C ARG A 158 -2.73 -11.93 8.36
N PHE A 159 -3.70 -11.20 8.89
CA PHE A 159 -4.54 -11.67 9.98
C PHE A 159 -5.32 -12.92 9.56
N ILE A 160 -5.99 -12.87 8.41
CA ILE A 160 -6.74 -14.01 7.85
C ILE A 160 -5.84 -15.22 7.62
N ASP A 161 -4.68 -15.02 6.99
CA ASP A 161 -3.71 -16.09 6.74
C ASP A 161 -3.32 -16.79 8.05
N LYS A 162 -3.08 -16.00 9.10
CA LYS A 162 -2.75 -16.52 10.43
C LYS A 162 -3.92 -17.23 11.11
N ILE A 163 -5.14 -16.71 11.00
CA ILE A 163 -6.33 -17.40 11.51
C ILE A 163 -6.49 -18.76 10.82
N LYS A 164 -6.35 -18.83 9.50
CA LYS A 164 -6.44 -20.08 8.73
C LYS A 164 -5.33 -21.06 9.11
N GLU A 165 -4.09 -20.60 9.20
CA GLU A 165 -2.96 -21.42 9.62
C GLU A 165 -3.16 -21.97 11.04
N GLY A 166 -3.56 -21.12 11.99
CA GLY A 166 -3.84 -21.51 13.36
C GLY A 166 -5.00 -22.51 13.45
N TYR A 167 -6.04 -22.30 12.65
CA TYR A 167 -7.18 -23.21 12.49
C TYR A 167 -6.74 -24.59 12.00
N GLU A 168 -5.96 -24.68 10.92
CA GLU A 168 -5.52 -25.96 10.33
C GLU A 168 -4.64 -26.76 11.30
N LYS A 169 -3.79 -26.06 12.06
CA LYS A 169 -2.98 -26.67 13.13
C LYS A 169 -3.84 -27.15 14.28
N ASN A 170 -4.84 -26.37 14.71
CA ASN A 170 -5.80 -26.76 15.76
C ASN A 170 -6.59 -28.01 15.36
N GLU A 171 -7.14 -28.05 14.13
CA GLU A 171 -7.86 -29.19 13.59
C GLU A 171 -6.99 -30.45 13.55
N SER A 172 -5.74 -30.29 13.10
CA SER A 172 -4.79 -31.39 13.04
C SER A 172 -4.41 -31.90 14.45
N ALA A 173 -4.30 -31.01 15.44
CA ALA A 173 -4.10 -31.38 16.84
C ALA A 173 -5.30 -32.17 17.39
N MET A 174 -6.52 -31.73 17.10
CA MET A 174 -7.75 -32.45 17.47
C MET A 174 -7.80 -33.84 16.84
N ARG A 175 -7.46 -33.99 15.55
CA ARG A 175 -7.39 -35.30 14.87
C ARG A 175 -6.42 -36.26 15.54
N VAL A 176 -5.21 -35.80 15.87
CA VAL A 176 -4.23 -36.62 16.60
C VAL A 176 -4.78 -37.02 17.97
N MET A 177 -5.45 -36.09 18.67
CA MET A 177 -6.07 -36.36 19.97
C MET A 177 -7.20 -37.41 19.86
N PHE A 178 -8.04 -37.34 18.83
CA PHE A 178 -9.08 -38.34 18.58
C PHE A 178 -8.52 -39.75 18.39
N SER A 179 -7.44 -39.86 17.61
CA SER A 179 -6.74 -41.14 17.43
C SER A 179 -6.16 -41.65 18.75
N ALA A 180 -5.62 -40.76 19.59
CA ALA A 180 -5.11 -41.12 20.92
C ALA A 180 -6.23 -41.62 21.84
N VAL A 181 -7.42 -41.01 21.81
CA VAL A 181 -8.59 -41.46 22.59
C VAL A 181 -9.08 -42.82 22.12
N LYS A 182 -9.21 -43.02 20.79
CA LYS A 182 -9.59 -44.33 20.23
C LYS A 182 -8.60 -45.42 20.66
N LEU A 183 -7.31 -45.11 20.66
CA LEU A 183 -6.28 -46.04 21.09
C LEU A 183 -6.36 -46.32 22.60
N ALA A 184 -6.50 -45.29 23.43
CA ALA A 184 -6.66 -45.42 24.88
C ALA A 184 -7.87 -46.29 25.27
N ASN A 185 -8.98 -46.16 24.55
CA ASN A 185 -10.17 -46.99 24.78
C ASN A 185 -9.92 -48.48 24.44
N LYS A 186 -9.12 -48.78 23.41
CA LYS A 186 -8.76 -50.17 23.05
C LYS A 186 -7.79 -50.80 24.05
N VAL A 187 -6.97 -49.98 24.70
CA VAL A 187 -5.99 -50.38 25.71
C VAL A 187 -6.65 -50.79 27.04
N LYS A 188 -7.90 -50.40 27.26
CA LYS A 188 -8.65 -50.73 28.47
C LYS A 188 -8.93 -52.24 28.63
N ASP A 189 -8.91 -53.00 27.53
CA ASP A 189 -9.44 -54.37 27.50
C ASP A 189 -8.36 -55.48 27.50
N LYS A 190 -7.06 -55.18 27.71
CA LYS A 190 -5.99 -56.20 27.69
C LYS A 190 -4.94 -56.01 28.78
N ASP A 191 -4.55 -57.13 29.42
CA ASP A 191 -3.70 -57.19 30.61
C ASP A 191 -2.21 -56.87 30.39
N ASP A 192 -1.72 -56.69 29.16
CA ASP A 192 -0.32 -56.34 28.90
C ASP A 192 -0.17 -55.30 27.77
N ASN A 193 -0.10 -54.01 28.15
CA ASN A 193 -0.35 -52.90 27.23
C ASN A 193 0.67 -51.74 27.32
N ALA A 194 1.84 -51.97 27.93
CA ALA A 194 2.87 -50.94 28.10
C ALA A 194 3.29 -50.26 26.78
N THR A 195 3.33 -51.01 25.67
CA THR A 195 3.64 -50.50 24.33
C THR A 195 2.54 -49.59 23.78
N GLU A 196 1.27 -49.92 24.02
CA GLU A 196 0.14 -49.11 23.56
C GLU A 196 -0.04 -47.84 24.41
N PHE A 197 0.22 -47.90 25.71
CA PHE A 197 0.29 -46.70 26.55
C PHE A 197 1.38 -45.72 26.08
N LYS A 198 2.56 -46.23 25.69
CA LYS A 198 3.63 -45.39 25.08
C LYS A 198 3.15 -44.74 23.76
N ARG A 199 2.37 -45.45 22.94
CA ARG A 199 1.80 -44.89 21.70
C ARG A 199 0.77 -43.80 21.98
N VAL A 200 -0.11 -43.99 22.96
CA VAL A 200 -1.08 -42.99 23.42
C VAL A 200 -0.36 -41.73 23.94
N ASP A 201 0.62 -41.87 24.84
CA ASP A 201 1.38 -40.74 25.37
C ASP A 201 2.12 -39.98 24.27
N LYS A 202 2.75 -40.69 23.33
CA LYS A 202 3.41 -40.08 22.16
C LYS A 202 2.42 -39.26 21.32
N ALA A 203 1.23 -39.79 21.06
CA ALA A 203 0.20 -39.08 20.30
C ALA A 203 -0.30 -37.84 21.05
N ILE A 204 -0.51 -37.92 22.37
CA ILE A 204 -0.93 -36.80 23.21
C ILE A 204 0.14 -35.70 23.22
N ARG A 205 1.43 -36.04 23.41
CA ARG A 205 2.53 -35.07 23.34
C ARG A 205 2.59 -34.38 21.98
N LYS A 206 2.39 -35.14 20.89
CA LYS A 206 2.30 -34.58 19.54
C LYS A 206 1.13 -33.60 19.42
N ALA A 207 -0.07 -33.97 19.88
CA ALA A 207 -1.22 -33.08 19.88
C ALA A 207 -0.99 -31.80 20.70
N MET A 208 -0.42 -31.92 21.91
CA MET A 208 -0.09 -30.76 22.75
C MET A 208 0.92 -29.82 22.08
N LYS A 209 1.95 -30.36 21.41
CA LYS A 209 2.89 -29.54 20.62
C LYS A 209 2.16 -28.78 19.51
N MET A 210 1.22 -29.43 18.81
CA MET A 210 0.44 -28.81 17.75
C MET A 210 -0.53 -27.75 18.28
N PHE A 211 -1.17 -27.97 19.43
CA PHE A 211 -1.97 -26.92 20.10
C PHE A 211 -1.11 -25.72 20.49
N SER A 212 0.11 -25.94 20.99
CA SER A 212 1.03 -24.85 21.31
C SER A 212 1.42 -24.04 20.06
N GLN A 213 1.68 -24.72 18.94
CA GLN A 213 1.95 -24.05 17.66
C GLN A 213 0.74 -23.25 17.18
N ALA A 214 -0.45 -23.86 17.19
CA ALA A 214 -1.70 -23.20 16.83
C ALA A 214 -1.95 -21.95 17.70
N LYS A 215 -1.67 -22.05 19.02
CA LYS A 215 -1.83 -20.96 19.96
C LYS A 215 -0.92 -19.78 19.63
N ASN A 216 0.35 -20.04 19.36
CA ASN A 216 1.30 -18.98 19.01
C ASN A 216 0.86 -18.27 17.71
N ILE A 217 0.45 -19.04 16.70
CA ILE A 217 -0.09 -18.48 15.46
C ILE A 217 -1.35 -17.62 15.70
N ALA A 218 -2.25 -18.06 16.58
CA ALA A 218 -3.46 -17.31 16.93
C ALA A 218 -3.16 -16.05 17.76
N LEU A 219 -2.13 -16.08 18.62
CA LEU A 219 -1.64 -14.90 19.34
C LEU A 219 -0.99 -13.89 18.39
N ASP A 220 -0.23 -14.37 17.39
CA ASP A 220 0.29 -13.54 16.32
C ASP A 220 -0.86 -12.87 15.56
N ALA A 221 -1.91 -13.63 15.18
CA ALA A 221 -3.11 -13.06 14.58
C ALA A 221 -3.74 -11.98 15.45
N LYS A 222 -3.89 -12.24 16.76
CA LYS A 222 -4.43 -11.27 17.72
C LYS A 222 -3.61 -9.98 17.77
N SER A 223 -2.28 -10.06 17.68
CA SER A 223 -1.41 -8.88 17.69
C SER A 223 -1.57 -7.97 16.45
N ILE A 224 -2.09 -8.51 15.34
CA ILE A 224 -2.26 -7.77 14.08
C ILE A 224 -3.50 -6.85 14.12
N THR A 225 -4.62 -7.32 14.64
CA THR A 225 -5.91 -6.58 14.60
C THR A 225 -6.63 -6.43 15.94
N GLY A 226 -6.23 -7.17 16.98
CA GLY A 226 -6.97 -7.23 18.24
C GLY A 226 -8.34 -7.91 18.16
N SER A 227 -8.70 -8.52 17.02
CA SER A 227 -10.03 -9.06 16.75
C SER A 227 -10.49 -10.14 17.76
N ASP A 228 -11.79 -10.12 18.06
CA ASP A 228 -12.49 -11.15 18.84
C ASP A 228 -12.44 -12.53 18.18
N ASP A 229 -12.24 -12.62 16.86
CA ASP A 229 -12.09 -13.90 16.17
C ASP A 229 -10.78 -14.60 16.56
N ALA A 230 -9.68 -13.84 16.69
CA ALA A 230 -8.41 -14.38 17.18
C ALA A 230 -8.51 -14.82 18.64
N LYS A 231 -9.25 -14.06 19.45
CA LYS A 231 -9.56 -14.45 20.83
C LYS A 231 -10.36 -15.75 20.87
N THR A 232 -11.38 -15.86 20.04
CA THR A 232 -12.22 -17.08 19.92
C THR A 232 -11.39 -18.29 19.49
N LEU A 233 -10.42 -18.10 18.57
CA LEU A 233 -9.48 -19.16 18.17
C LEU A 233 -8.58 -19.58 19.33
N VAL A 234 -7.99 -18.62 20.05
CA VAL A 234 -7.18 -18.88 21.25
C VAL A 234 -7.98 -19.64 22.30
N ASP A 235 -9.24 -19.27 22.52
CA ASP A 235 -10.13 -19.95 23.48
C ASP A 235 -10.44 -21.38 23.04
N SER A 236 -10.72 -21.61 21.76
CA SER A 236 -10.88 -22.96 21.21
C SER A 236 -9.63 -23.82 21.42
N ILE A 237 -8.44 -23.26 21.16
CA ILE A 237 -7.15 -23.97 21.34
C ILE A 237 -6.88 -24.27 22.81
N ASN A 238 -7.21 -23.35 23.72
CA ASN A 238 -7.09 -23.57 25.16
C ASN A 238 -8.02 -24.70 25.63
N LEU A 239 -9.25 -24.78 25.10
CA LEU A 239 -10.17 -25.88 25.38
C LEU A 239 -9.65 -27.22 24.83
N GLY A 240 -9.10 -27.23 23.61
CA GLY A 240 -8.46 -28.41 23.03
C GLY A 240 -7.23 -28.89 23.83
N THR A 241 -6.42 -27.95 24.32
CA THR A 241 -5.27 -28.24 25.19
C THR A 241 -5.73 -28.87 26.52
N LYS A 242 -6.75 -28.30 27.17
CA LYS A 242 -7.36 -28.86 28.38
C LYS A 242 -7.93 -30.26 28.10
N ALA A 243 -8.56 -30.47 26.95
CA ALA A 243 -9.08 -31.78 26.55
C ALA A 243 -7.94 -32.80 26.41
N ALA A 244 -6.83 -32.45 25.75
CA ALA A 244 -5.65 -33.32 25.65
C ALA A 244 -5.05 -33.69 27.01
N GLN A 245 -5.02 -32.75 27.96
CA GLN A 245 -4.59 -33.03 29.33
C GLN A 245 -5.50 -34.04 30.05
N GLN A 246 -6.82 -33.98 29.81
CA GLN A 246 -7.74 -34.99 30.36
C GLN A 246 -7.50 -36.37 29.76
N VAL A 247 -7.26 -36.47 28.44
CA VAL A 247 -6.89 -37.74 27.79
C VAL A 247 -5.58 -38.30 28.36
N LYS A 248 -4.61 -37.44 28.68
CA LYS A 248 -3.37 -37.86 29.32
C LYS A 248 -3.61 -38.52 30.68
N LYS A 249 -4.52 -37.97 31.49
CA LYS A 249 -4.91 -38.54 32.78
C LYS A 249 -5.62 -39.90 32.62
N LEU A 250 -6.47 -40.04 31.60
CA LEU A 250 -7.08 -41.34 31.26
C LEU A 250 -6.02 -42.39 30.90
N ALA A 251 -5.00 -41.98 30.15
CA ALA A 251 -3.93 -42.87 29.69
C ALA A 251 -2.91 -43.22 30.80
N SER A 252 -2.83 -42.47 31.89
CA SER A 252 -1.74 -42.62 32.89
C SER A 252 -2.01 -43.60 34.03
N GLY A 253 -3.09 -44.39 34.02
CA GLY A 253 -3.27 -45.45 35.04
C GLY A 253 -4.56 -45.42 35.85
N ASP A 254 -5.34 -44.34 35.80
CA ASP A 254 -6.52 -44.14 36.68
C ASP A 254 -7.76 -44.96 36.26
N TYR A 255 -7.61 -45.98 35.43
CA TYR A 255 -8.71 -46.81 34.89
C TYR A 255 -9.33 -47.77 35.91
N LYS A 256 -8.69 -47.98 37.08
CA LYS A 256 -9.21 -48.85 38.14
C LYS A 256 -10.38 -48.22 38.91
N ASP A 257 -10.55 -46.90 38.83
CA ASP A 257 -11.69 -46.19 39.39
C ASP A 257 -12.64 -45.76 38.26
N THR A 258 -13.69 -46.56 38.06
CA THR A 258 -14.72 -46.34 37.03
C THR A 258 -15.38 -44.97 37.16
N ASN A 259 -15.57 -44.47 38.37
CA ASN A 259 -16.19 -43.16 38.61
C ASN A 259 -15.26 -42.02 38.20
N LYS A 260 -13.97 -42.11 38.55
CA LYS A 260 -12.94 -41.15 38.14
C LYS A 260 -12.74 -41.14 36.62
N TYR A 261 -12.71 -42.33 36.00
CA TYR A 261 -12.64 -42.47 34.55
C TYR A 261 -13.81 -41.78 33.83
N ASN A 262 -15.05 -42.07 34.25
CA ASN A 262 -16.26 -41.50 33.65
C ASN A 262 -16.29 -39.97 33.78
N LYS A 263 -15.86 -39.43 34.92
CA LYS A 263 -15.76 -37.98 35.16
C LYS A 263 -14.79 -37.31 34.19
N ILE A 264 -13.61 -37.88 33.99
CA ILE A 264 -12.58 -37.33 33.09
C ILE A 264 -13.05 -37.44 31.62
N ALA A 265 -13.68 -38.55 31.23
CA ALA A 265 -14.24 -38.74 29.89
C ALA A 265 -15.37 -37.74 29.57
N ALA A 266 -16.25 -37.44 30.54
CA ALA A 266 -17.28 -36.42 30.41
C ALA A 266 -16.68 -35.02 30.22
N GLN A 267 -15.67 -34.66 31.02
CA GLN A 267 -14.97 -33.37 30.90
C GLN A 267 -14.31 -33.21 29.52
N TYR A 268 -13.64 -34.24 29.01
CA TYR A 268 -13.09 -34.26 27.66
C TYR A 268 -14.17 -33.96 26.60
N ASN A 269 -15.31 -34.65 26.65
CA ASN A 269 -16.38 -34.47 25.67
C ASN A 269 -16.99 -33.07 25.68
N VAL A 270 -17.14 -32.45 26.86
CA VAL A 270 -17.62 -31.06 26.99
C VAL A 270 -16.63 -30.09 26.36
N LEU A 271 -15.34 -30.19 26.72
CA LEU A 271 -14.29 -29.31 26.20
C LEU A 271 -14.16 -29.42 24.69
N ARG A 272 -14.24 -30.64 24.16
CA ARG A 272 -14.20 -30.94 22.73
C ARG A 272 -15.37 -30.31 21.97
N LYS A 273 -16.60 -30.50 22.46
CA LYS A 273 -17.80 -29.92 21.82
C LYS A 273 -17.73 -28.39 21.80
N ARG A 274 -17.29 -27.77 22.91
CA ARG A 274 -17.11 -26.32 22.99
C ARG A 274 -16.02 -25.82 22.04
N SER A 275 -14.88 -26.50 21.98
CA SER A 275 -13.81 -26.19 21.03
C SER A 275 -14.30 -26.25 19.58
N LEU A 276 -15.05 -27.29 19.20
CA LEU A 276 -15.65 -27.41 17.87
C LEU A 276 -16.69 -26.33 17.55
N ALA A 277 -17.51 -25.93 18.52
CA ALA A 277 -18.49 -24.87 18.32
C ALA A 277 -17.81 -23.52 18.03
N LEU A 278 -16.80 -23.15 18.85
CA LEU A 278 -16.01 -21.93 18.62
C LEU A 278 -15.24 -22.01 17.29
N HIS A 279 -14.75 -23.19 16.94
CA HIS A 279 -14.04 -23.46 15.68
C HIS A 279 -14.92 -23.24 14.45
N ASN A 280 -16.20 -23.64 14.49
CA ASN A 280 -17.14 -23.41 13.41
C ASN A 280 -17.57 -21.94 13.28
N ASN A 281 -17.69 -21.21 14.38
CA ASN A 281 -18.02 -19.78 14.36
C ASN A 281 -16.96 -18.96 13.62
N ILE A 282 -15.67 -19.29 13.81
CA ILE A 282 -14.55 -18.62 13.15
C ILE A 282 -14.63 -18.77 11.62
N LEU A 283 -15.07 -19.92 11.10
CA LEU A 283 -15.22 -20.15 9.66
C LEU A 283 -16.37 -19.33 9.04
N ALA A 284 -17.45 -19.09 9.79
CA ALA A 284 -18.61 -18.35 9.29
C ALA A 284 -18.36 -16.83 9.19
N VAL A 285 -17.49 -16.28 10.04
CA VAL A 285 -17.22 -14.84 10.14
C VAL A 285 -16.05 -14.40 9.25
N ASN A 286 -15.05 -15.27 9.05
CA ASN A 286 -13.83 -14.95 8.30
C ASN A 286 -14.00 -15.16 6.80
N ASN A 287 -14.88 -14.40 6.15
CA ASN A 287 -14.78 -14.19 4.71
C ASN A 287 -13.90 -12.93 4.46
N PRO A 288 -12.62 -13.10 4.07
CA PRO A 288 -11.68 -12.02 3.77
C PRO A 288 -12.26 -10.95 2.87
N THR A 289 -12.98 -11.43 1.86
CA THR A 289 -13.63 -10.63 0.85
C THR A 289 -14.65 -9.70 1.51
N LYS A 290 -15.42 -10.14 2.52
CA LYS A 290 -16.39 -9.26 3.21
C LYS A 290 -15.75 -8.17 4.07
N TRP A 291 -14.61 -8.43 4.70
CA TRP A 291 -13.91 -7.40 5.50
C TRP A 291 -13.19 -6.41 4.57
N VAL A 292 -12.50 -6.95 3.56
CA VAL A 292 -11.80 -6.15 2.57
C VAL A 292 -12.79 -5.32 1.75
N SER A 293 -13.83 -5.93 1.15
CA SER A 293 -14.82 -5.22 0.32
C SER A 293 -15.56 -4.11 1.06
N ARG A 294 -15.95 -4.32 2.34
CA ARG A 294 -16.56 -3.25 3.14
C ARG A 294 -15.62 -2.06 3.36
N ASN A 295 -14.32 -2.33 3.54
CA ASN A 295 -13.33 -1.26 3.71
C ASN A 295 -12.86 -0.66 2.37
N ILE A 296 -12.89 -1.41 1.27
CA ILE A 296 -12.59 -0.93 -0.09
C ILE A 296 -13.57 0.18 -0.42
N LEU A 297 -14.87 -0.11 -0.38
CA LEU A 297 -15.89 0.80 -0.90
C LEU A 297 -15.83 2.18 -0.23
N THR A 298 -15.76 2.23 1.10
CA THR A 298 -15.73 3.50 1.84
C THR A 298 -14.48 4.35 1.57
N LYS A 299 -13.33 3.72 1.27
CA LYS A 299 -12.07 4.44 1.02
C LYS A 299 -11.88 4.77 -0.45
N THR A 300 -12.39 3.94 -1.36
CA THR A 300 -12.53 4.29 -2.76
C THR A 300 -13.48 5.48 -2.93
N ASP A 301 -14.55 5.58 -2.14
CA ASP A 301 -15.44 6.76 -2.15
C ASP A 301 -14.71 8.05 -1.74
N ALA A 302 -13.84 7.99 -0.72
CA ALA A 302 -13.05 9.14 -0.28
C ALA A 302 -12.04 9.58 -1.36
N LEU A 303 -11.41 8.60 -2.00
CA LEU A 303 -10.53 8.82 -3.15
C LEU A 303 -11.31 9.45 -4.32
N HIS A 304 -12.51 8.93 -4.61
CA HIS A 304 -13.39 9.43 -5.66
C HIS A 304 -13.84 10.88 -5.39
N LYS A 305 -14.18 11.23 -4.15
CA LYS A 305 -14.48 12.62 -3.75
C LYS A 305 -13.30 13.55 -4.01
N SER A 306 -12.10 13.14 -3.61
CA SER A 306 -10.86 13.90 -3.85
C SER A 306 -10.61 14.11 -5.36
N PHE A 307 -11.01 13.14 -6.19
CA PHE A 307 -10.89 13.23 -7.65
C PHE A 307 -11.92 14.17 -8.27
N ILE A 308 -13.15 14.19 -7.75
CA ILE A 308 -14.18 15.14 -8.18
C ILE A 308 -13.71 16.57 -7.89
N GLU A 309 -13.20 16.81 -6.68
CA GLU A 309 -12.64 18.11 -6.26
C GLU A 309 -11.50 18.54 -7.18
N ALA A 310 -10.52 17.66 -7.41
CA ALA A 310 -9.40 17.94 -8.29
C ALA A 310 -9.82 18.19 -9.75
N SER A 311 -10.80 17.43 -10.25
CA SER A 311 -11.32 17.60 -11.62
C SER A 311 -12.05 18.92 -11.79
N LYS A 312 -12.80 19.37 -10.77
CA LYS A 312 -13.48 20.66 -10.76
C LYS A 312 -12.48 21.81 -10.78
N ALA A 313 -11.49 21.79 -9.88
CA ALA A 313 -10.43 22.80 -9.82
C ALA A 313 -9.63 22.84 -11.13
N ARG A 314 -9.28 21.67 -11.70
CA ARG A 314 -8.57 21.59 -12.98
C ARG A 314 -9.39 22.12 -14.15
N LYS A 315 -10.70 21.85 -14.20
CA LYS A 315 -11.59 22.38 -15.24
C LYS A 315 -11.65 23.90 -15.20
N GLN A 316 -11.71 24.48 -14.00
CA GLN A 316 -11.64 25.93 -13.81
C GLN A 316 -10.28 26.49 -14.25
N ALA A 317 -9.17 25.82 -13.88
CA ALA A 317 -7.83 26.23 -14.31
C ALA A 317 -7.64 26.19 -15.83
N SER A 318 -8.21 25.18 -16.52
CA SER A 318 -8.16 25.08 -17.99
C SER A 318 -8.93 26.19 -18.70
N ALA A 319 -9.97 26.74 -18.07
CA ALA A 319 -10.78 27.80 -18.67
C ALA A 319 -10.08 29.17 -18.64
N ILE A 320 -9.05 29.33 -17.81
CA ILE A 320 -8.26 30.55 -17.73
C ILE A 320 -7.22 30.52 -18.86
N SER A 321 -7.40 31.39 -19.87
CA SER A 321 -6.34 31.67 -20.84
C SER A 321 -5.23 32.47 -20.19
N ILE A 322 -3.99 32.14 -20.55
CA ILE A 322 -2.78 32.82 -20.07
C ILE A 322 -1.92 33.21 -21.28
N ASP A 323 -2.55 33.56 -22.40
CA ASP A 323 -1.87 34.12 -23.57
C ASP A 323 -1.34 35.53 -23.29
#